data_AF-A0A8B8B2X0-F1
#
_entry.id   AF-A0A8B8B2X0-F1
#
_cell.length_a   1.000
_cell.length_b   1.000
_cell.length_c   1.000
_cell.angle_alpha   90.00
_cell.angle_beta   90.00
_cell.angle_gamma   90.00
#
_symmetry.space_group_name_H-M   'P 1'
#
loop_
_entity.id
_entity.type
_entity.pdbx_description
1 polymer ?
#
loop_
_entity_poly.entity_id
_entity_poly.type
_entity_poly.pdbx_seq_one_letter_code
_entity_poly.pdbx_strand_id
1 'polypeptide(L)'
;MRLYNLQGELLRSVHTKSGNILLDITVTQSGGLVYADFWDSSINLVSGTQIQTLITLSEWRHWDVCSTSSGDLLVIMTINDGKQTKVGRFSGSTERQSIQWDNQGIRTVSAIFQPEKGSFIYSKYLSELGYLRG
;
A
#
# COMPACT_ATOMS: atom_id res chain seq x y z
N MET A 1 -11.82 -6.08 10.60
CA MET A 1 -10.73 -5.39 11.32
C MET A 1 -11.25 -4.82 12.63
N ARG A 2 -10.45 -4.87 13.70
CA ARG A 2 -10.83 -4.36 15.04
C ARG A 2 -9.72 -3.46 15.57
N LEU A 3 -10.12 -2.34 16.17
CA LEU A 3 -9.22 -1.38 16.82
C LEU A 3 -9.37 -1.50 18.33
N TYR A 4 -8.25 -1.66 19.02
CA TYR A 4 -8.20 -1.80 20.48
C TYR A 4 -7.39 -0.65 21.08
N ASN A 5 -7.72 -0.22 22.30
CA ASN A 5 -6.84 0.65 23.07
C ASN A 5 -5.71 -0.16 23.73
N LEU A 6 -4.79 0.54 24.42
CA LEU A 6 -3.65 -0.10 25.10
C LEU A 6 -4.09 -1.00 26.27
N GLN A 7 -5.32 -0.83 26.76
CA GLN A 7 -5.92 -1.65 27.81
C GLN A 7 -6.63 -2.89 27.23
N GLY A 8 -6.66 -3.06 25.91
CA GLY A 8 -7.31 -4.19 25.23
C GLY A 8 -8.81 -4.02 25.00
N GLU A 9 -9.38 -2.85 25.27
CA GLU A 9 -10.79 -2.55 25.05
C GLU A 9 -11.05 -2.29 23.57
N LEU A 10 -12.11 -2.90 23.03
CA LEU A 10 -12.52 -2.73 21.65
C LEU A 10 -13.12 -1.32 21.43
N LEU A 11 -12.41 -0.49 20.68
CA LEU A 11 -12.87 0.86 20.32
C LEU A 11 -13.74 0.87 19.07
N ARG A 12 -13.42 0.04 18.07
CA ARG A 12 -14.11 0.01 16.79
C ARG A 12 -13.97 -1.33 16.08
N SER A 13 -14.99 -1.72 15.32
CA SER A 13 -14.93 -2.82 14.36
C SER A 13 -15.44 -2.37 12.99
N VAL A 14 -14.73 -2.74 11.94
CA VAL A 14 -15.09 -2.47 10.54
C VAL A 14 -14.92 -3.76 9.75
N HIS A 15 -15.95 -4.14 8.99
CA HIS A 15 -15.87 -5.29 8.10
C HIS A 15 -15.13 -4.88 6.82
N THR A 16 -14.08 -5.60 6.46
CA THR A 16 -13.37 -5.36 5.21
C THR A 16 -14.28 -5.71 4.04
N LYS A 17 -14.08 -5.09 2.88
CA LYS A 17 -14.94 -5.30 1.71
C LYS A 17 -14.96 -6.76 1.27
N SER A 18 -13.81 -7.42 1.21
CA SER A 18 -13.74 -8.84 0.85
C SER A 18 -14.09 -9.79 1.99
N GLY A 19 -14.19 -9.31 3.25
CA GLY A 19 -14.33 -10.15 4.43
C GLY A 19 -13.09 -11.01 4.77
N ASN A 20 -12.01 -10.89 3.99
CA ASN A 20 -10.80 -11.71 4.12
C ASN A 20 -9.71 -11.05 4.99
N ILE A 21 -8.63 -11.80 5.22
CA ILE A 21 -7.42 -11.32 5.90
C ILE A 21 -6.78 -10.20 5.09
N LEU A 22 -6.39 -9.14 5.78
CA LEU A 22 -5.65 -8.00 5.24
C LEU A 22 -4.18 -8.35 5.08
N LEU A 23 -3.57 -7.94 3.98
CA LEU A 23 -2.14 -8.12 3.80
C LEU A 23 -1.32 -7.04 4.52
N ASP A 24 -1.81 -5.80 4.53
CA ASP A 24 -1.11 -4.70 5.17
C ASP A 24 -2.03 -3.52 5.55
N ILE A 25 -1.57 -2.70 6.49
CA ILE A 25 -2.23 -1.50 7.00
C ILE A 25 -1.24 -0.36 7.25
N THR A 26 -1.69 0.88 7.05
CA THR A 26 -0.94 2.08 7.42
C THR A 26 -1.86 3.20 7.89
N VAL A 27 -1.30 4.26 8.46
CA VAL A 27 -2.04 5.44 8.92
C VAL A 27 -1.60 6.65 8.11
N THR A 28 -2.57 7.43 7.62
CA THR A 28 -2.32 8.70 6.95
C THR A 28 -1.90 9.77 7.95
N GLN A 29 -1.34 10.88 7.48
CA GLN A 29 -0.98 12.01 8.33
C GLN A 29 -2.18 12.61 9.09
N SER A 30 -3.37 12.51 8.51
CA SER A 30 -4.63 12.93 9.14
C SER A 30 -5.18 11.92 10.16
N GLY A 31 -4.48 10.82 10.44
CA GLY A 31 -4.91 9.77 11.36
C GLY A 31 -5.92 8.78 10.76
N GLY A 32 -6.13 8.80 9.44
CA GLY A 32 -6.99 7.87 8.73
C GLY A 32 -6.32 6.51 8.56
N LEU A 33 -7.04 5.42 8.82
CA LEU A 33 -6.50 4.07 8.65
C LEU A 33 -6.70 3.59 7.22
N VAL A 34 -5.61 3.19 6.58
CA VAL A 34 -5.60 2.66 5.21
C VAL A 34 -5.22 1.19 5.24
N TYR A 35 -5.86 0.36 4.41
CA TYR A 35 -5.53 -1.06 4.29
C TYR A 35 -5.52 -1.52 2.84
N ALA A 36 -4.71 -2.56 2.57
CA ALA A 36 -4.69 -3.27 1.30
C ALA A 36 -5.63 -4.49 1.34
N ASP A 37 -6.60 -4.53 0.43
CA ASP A 37 -7.51 -5.65 0.19
C ASP A 37 -7.06 -6.41 -1.06
N PHE A 38 -6.32 -7.49 -0.85
CA PHE A 38 -5.74 -8.28 -1.93
C PHE A 38 -6.79 -8.89 -2.86
N TRP A 39 -7.89 -9.38 -2.27
CA TRP A 39 -8.92 -10.12 -3.01
C TRP A 39 -9.89 -9.18 -3.73
N ASP A 40 -10.20 -8.01 -3.15
CA ASP A 40 -10.95 -6.93 -3.82
C ASP A 40 -10.06 -6.13 -4.79
N SER A 41 -8.74 -6.36 -4.78
CA SER A 41 -7.75 -5.59 -5.55
C SER A 41 -7.89 -4.08 -5.32
N SER A 42 -7.96 -3.68 -4.06
CA SER A 42 -8.19 -2.28 -3.68
C SER A 42 -7.39 -1.81 -2.47
N ILE A 43 -7.06 -0.52 -2.44
CA ILE A 43 -6.59 0.18 -1.26
C ILE A 43 -7.74 1.01 -0.70
N ASN A 44 -8.00 0.88 0.59
CA ASN A 44 -9.21 1.42 1.22
C ASN A 44 -8.87 2.28 2.43
N LEU A 45 -9.53 3.42 2.55
CA LEU A 45 -9.49 4.32 3.70
C LEU A 45 -10.71 4.05 4.60
N VAL A 46 -10.44 3.91 5.90
CA VAL A 46 -11.46 3.79 6.94
C VAL A 46 -11.67 5.14 7.59
N SER A 47 -12.92 5.64 7.53
CA SER A 47 -13.36 6.84 8.23
C SER A 47 -14.60 6.51 9.05
N GLY A 48 -14.46 6.52 10.38
CA GLY A 48 -15.53 5.99 11.24
C GLY A 48 -15.76 4.50 10.94
N THR A 49 -17.02 4.16 10.65
CA THR A 49 -17.45 2.84 10.19
C THR A 49 -17.54 2.72 8.67
N GLN A 50 -17.28 3.81 7.95
CA GLN A 50 -17.34 3.85 6.49
C GLN A 50 -16.00 3.48 5.87
N ILE A 51 -16.08 2.88 4.69
CA ILE A 51 -14.93 2.51 3.88
C ILE A 51 -15.02 3.24 2.55
N GLN A 52 -13.96 3.97 2.21
CA GLN A 52 -13.80 4.61 0.92
C GLN A 52 -12.68 3.90 0.17
N THR A 53 -12.96 3.40 -1.03
CA THR A 53 -11.90 2.87 -1.90
C THR A 53 -11.12 4.04 -2.50
N LEU A 54 -9.80 4.07 -2.26
CA LEU A 54 -8.90 5.10 -2.79
C LEU A 54 -8.32 4.68 -4.14
N ILE A 55 -7.84 3.45 -4.23
CA ILE A 55 -7.14 2.94 -5.41
C ILE A 55 -7.78 1.62 -5.78
N THR A 56 -8.18 1.49 -7.04
CA THR A 56 -8.59 0.23 -7.66
C THR A 56 -7.83 0.09 -8.96
N LEU A 57 -7.05 -0.98 -9.04
CA LEU A 57 -6.34 -1.36 -10.26
C LEU A 57 -6.68 -2.83 -10.48
N SER A 58 -7.73 -3.10 -11.24
CA SER A 58 -8.39 -4.42 -11.34
C SER A 58 -7.48 -5.57 -11.78
N GLU A 59 -6.38 -5.27 -12.46
CA GLU A 59 -5.39 -6.27 -12.88
C GLU A 59 -4.26 -6.47 -11.85
N TRP A 60 -4.08 -5.51 -10.94
CA TRP A 60 -3.00 -5.46 -9.96
C TRP A 60 -3.50 -5.85 -8.59
N ARG A 61 -2.88 -6.89 -8.00
CA ARG A 61 -3.14 -7.27 -6.62
C ARG A 61 -2.20 -6.54 -5.69
N HIS A 62 -2.76 -5.81 -4.73
CA HIS A 62 -2.02 -4.99 -3.78
C HIS A 62 -1.55 -5.81 -2.59
N TRP A 63 -0.26 -5.78 -2.29
CA TRP A 63 0.37 -6.56 -1.21
C TRP A 63 0.70 -5.73 0.02
N ASP A 64 1.31 -4.56 -0.19
CA ASP A 64 1.88 -3.74 0.88
C ASP A 64 1.50 -2.27 0.61
N VAL A 65 1.23 -1.53 1.68
CA VAL A 65 0.87 -0.12 1.64
C VAL A 65 1.54 0.64 2.78
N CYS A 66 2.34 1.63 2.41
CA CYS A 66 3.02 2.51 3.35
C CYS A 66 2.59 3.97 3.15
N SER A 67 2.54 4.74 4.23
CA SER A 67 2.35 6.19 4.14
C SER A 67 3.72 6.88 4.13
N THR A 68 3.82 7.93 3.33
CA THR A 68 5.04 8.75 3.25
C THR A 68 4.91 9.98 4.14
N SER A 69 6.04 10.59 4.48
CA SER A 69 6.08 11.86 5.20
C SER A 69 5.53 13.06 4.41
N SER A 70 5.22 12.90 3.11
CA SER A 70 4.51 13.91 2.32
C SER A 70 3.00 13.71 2.28
N GLY A 71 2.49 12.63 2.88
CA GLY A 71 1.07 12.28 2.86
C GLY A 71 0.62 11.42 1.67
N ASP A 72 1.55 11.03 0.80
CA ASP A 72 1.29 10.07 -0.28
C ASP A 72 1.35 8.62 0.23
N LEU A 73 0.77 7.69 -0.53
CA LEU A 73 0.86 6.26 -0.30
C LEU A 73 1.87 5.63 -1.26
N LEU A 74 2.75 4.77 -0.76
CA LEU A 74 3.52 3.83 -1.56
C LEU A 74 2.79 2.49 -1.54
N VAL A 75 2.51 1.95 -2.71
CA VAL A 75 1.75 0.70 -2.85
C VAL A 75 2.54 -0.28 -3.68
N ILE A 76 2.81 -1.45 -3.12
CA ILE A 76 3.41 -2.57 -3.83
C ILE A 76 2.30 -3.46 -4.37
N MET A 77 2.37 -3.78 -5.65
CA MET A 77 1.33 -4.53 -6.34
C MET A 77 1.93 -5.50 -7.36
N THR A 78 1.24 -6.61 -7.61
CA THR A 78 1.71 -7.66 -8.54
C THR A 78 0.61 -8.15 -9.47
N ILE A 79 0.99 -8.67 -10.64
CA ILE A 79 0.12 -9.43 -11.55
C ILE A 79 0.69 -10.84 -11.74
N ASN A 80 -0.18 -11.82 -12.05
CA ASN A 80 0.19 -13.18 -12.46
C ASN A 80 1.13 -13.87 -11.46
N ASP A 81 0.73 -13.90 -10.19
CA ASP A 81 1.49 -14.52 -9.10
C ASP A 81 2.93 -14.00 -8.97
N GLY A 82 3.12 -12.70 -9.19
CA GLY A 82 4.41 -12.03 -9.00
C GLY A 82 5.30 -11.95 -10.25
N LYS A 83 4.84 -12.43 -11.42
CA LYS A 83 5.59 -12.25 -12.69
C LYS A 83 5.80 -10.78 -13.07
N GLN A 84 4.91 -9.91 -12.63
CA GLN A 84 5.10 -8.48 -12.71
C GLN A 84 4.90 -7.87 -11.34
N THR A 85 5.81 -7.00 -10.95
CA THR A 85 5.75 -6.23 -9.70
C THR A 85 5.84 -4.76 -10.02
N LYS A 86 5.04 -3.95 -9.34
CA LYS A 86 5.06 -2.50 -9.47
C LYS A 86 5.02 -1.88 -8.09
N VAL A 87 5.78 -0.82 -7.92
CA VAL A 87 5.62 0.11 -6.80
C VAL A 87 5.07 1.40 -7.37
N GLY A 88 3.91 1.84 -6.89
CA GLY A 88 3.30 3.11 -7.25
C GLY A 88 3.27 4.07 -6.06
N ARG A 89 3.59 5.34 -6.31
CA ARG A 89 3.38 6.44 -5.37
C ARG A 89 2.09 7.16 -5.74
N PHE A 90 1.15 7.21 -4.80
CA PHE A 90 -0.18 7.77 -5.00
C PHE A 90 -0.42 8.96 -4.10
N SER A 91 -0.88 10.05 -4.69
CA SER A 91 -1.37 11.21 -3.96
C SER A 91 -2.90 11.17 -3.98
N GLY A 92 -3.49 10.75 -2.86
CA GLY A 92 -4.89 10.32 -2.84
C GLY A 92 -5.10 9.09 -3.72
N SER A 93 -6.00 9.20 -4.71
CA SER A 93 -6.27 8.15 -5.70
C SER A 93 -5.43 8.26 -6.98
N THR A 94 -4.62 9.31 -7.12
CA THR A 94 -3.87 9.60 -8.34
C THR A 94 -2.45 9.07 -8.27
N GLU A 95 -2.08 8.17 -9.19
CA GLU A 95 -0.70 7.71 -9.34
C GLU A 95 0.20 8.86 -9.85
N ARG A 96 1.27 9.14 -9.10
CA ARG A 96 2.24 10.20 -9.43
C ARG A 96 3.48 9.65 -10.11
N GLN A 97 3.96 8.53 -9.61
CA GLN A 97 5.21 7.89 -10.00
C GLN A 97 5.04 6.39 -9.86
N SER A 98 5.74 5.63 -10.69
CA SER A 98 5.86 4.20 -10.49
C SER A 98 7.11 3.61 -11.10
N ILE A 99 7.51 2.49 -10.53
CA ILE A 99 8.59 1.64 -11.04
C ILE A 99 7.98 0.25 -11.20
N GLN A 100 8.27 -0.39 -12.33
CA GLN A 100 7.74 -1.70 -12.67
C GLN A 100 8.86 -2.63 -13.13
N TRP A 101 8.79 -3.86 -12.62
CA TRP A 101 9.66 -4.98 -12.95
C TRP A 101 8.84 -6.09 -13.61
N ASP A 102 9.37 -6.64 -14.69
CA ASP A 102 8.84 -7.83 -15.35
C ASP A 102 9.96 -8.84 -15.68
N ASN A 103 9.58 -9.97 -16.27
CA ASN A 103 10.52 -11.02 -16.67
C ASN A 103 11.56 -10.59 -17.73
N GLN A 104 11.46 -9.37 -18.28
CA GLN A 104 12.38 -8.79 -19.26
C GLN A 104 13.26 -7.67 -18.65
N GLY A 105 13.06 -7.34 -17.37
CA GLY A 105 13.83 -6.31 -16.64
C GLY A 105 12.95 -5.16 -16.11
N ILE A 106 13.56 -3.99 -15.90
CA ILE A 106 12.84 -2.77 -15.49
C ILE A 106 12.32 -2.07 -16.74
N ARG A 107 11.00 -1.84 -16.83
CA ARG A 107 10.40 -1.23 -18.03
C ARG A 107 10.08 0.26 -17.93
N THR A 108 10.19 0.90 -16.78
CA THR A 108 10.07 2.37 -16.67
C THR A 108 10.88 2.90 -15.48
N VAL A 109 11.75 3.89 -15.73
CA VAL A 109 12.50 4.61 -14.69
C VAL A 109 12.04 6.05 -14.66
N SER A 110 11.13 6.37 -13.72
CA SER A 110 11.09 7.69 -13.10
C SER A 110 11.45 7.52 -11.62
N ALA A 111 12.77 7.60 -11.38
CA ALA A 111 13.51 7.57 -10.11
C ALA A 111 13.78 6.20 -9.41
N ILE A 112 14.91 5.60 -9.80
CA ILE A 112 15.92 4.83 -9.02
C ILE A 112 15.47 3.98 -7.82
N PHE A 113 15.48 2.64 -7.97
CA PHE A 113 16.14 1.71 -7.05
C PHE A 113 16.31 0.33 -7.73
N GLN A 114 17.50 -0.27 -7.66
CA GLN A 114 17.75 -1.68 -8.00
C GLN A 114 18.16 -2.43 -6.73
N PRO A 115 17.31 -3.33 -6.20
CA PRO A 115 17.77 -4.31 -5.24
C PRO A 115 18.15 -5.62 -5.95
N GLU A 116 19.41 -6.02 -5.84
CA GLU A 116 19.81 -7.38 -6.14
C GLU A 116 19.36 -8.32 -5.01
N LYS A 117 18.39 -9.18 -5.34
CA LYS A 117 17.97 -10.41 -4.64
C LYS A 117 17.58 -10.32 -3.16
N GLY A 118 16.29 -10.58 -2.92
CA GLY A 118 15.84 -11.34 -1.75
C GLY A 118 15.20 -10.56 -0.60
N SER A 119 13.98 -10.98 -0.26
CA SER A 119 13.31 -10.91 1.06
C SER A 119 12.68 -9.57 1.52
N PHE A 120 11.33 -9.55 1.50
CA PHE A 120 10.36 -9.18 2.55
C PHE A 120 10.60 -8.02 3.55
N ILE A 121 11.60 -7.17 3.40
CA ILE A 121 11.89 -6.08 4.35
C ILE A 121 12.20 -4.79 3.59
N TYR A 122 11.21 -4.11 3.01
CA TYR A 122 11.48 -2.83 2.33
C TYR A 122 10.50 -1.69 2.63
N SER A 123 9.26 -1.93 3.10
CA SER A 123 8.30 -0.83 3.34
C SER A 123 8.70 0.08 4.51
N LYS A 124 9.30 -0.46 5.58
CA LYS A 124 9.79 0.34 6.71
C LYS A 124 11.09 1.11 6.42
N TYR A 125 11.99 0.53 5.62
CA TYR A 125 13.28 1.15 5.30
C TYR A 125 13.17 2.32 4.31
N LEU A 126 12.18 2.28 3.42
CA LEU A 126 11.98 3.31 2.39
C LEU A 126 11.28 4.57 2.91
N SER A 127 10.48 4.47 3.98
CA SER A 127 9.83 5.63 4.61
C SER A 127 10.75 6.37 5.60
N GLU A 128 11.72 5.68 6.24
CA GLU A 128 12.61 6.26 7.25
C GLU A 128 13.81 7.02 6.67
N LEU A 129 14.22 6.78 5.42
CA LEU A 129 15.47 7.34 4.89
C LEU A 129 15.36 8.70 4.16
N GLY A 130 14.19 9.35 4.08
CA GLY A 130 14.11 10.75 3.62
C GLY A 130 14.59 11.05 2.19
N TYR A 131 14.82 10.03 1.35
CA TYR A 131 15.38 10.17 -0.01
C TYR A 131 14.37 10.56 -1.11
N LEU A 132 13.13 10.90 -0.77
CA LEU A 132 12.13 11.40 -1.72
C LEU A 132 11.77 12.88 -1.48
N ARG A 133 12.77 13.73 -1.20
CA ARG A 133 12.62 15.18 -1.35
C ARG A 133 12.99 15.58 -2.78
N GLY A 134 11.95 15.91 -3.54
CA GLY A 134 11.99 16.49 -4.88
C GLY A 134 10.57 16.76 -5.34
#